data_AF-A0A1B9AQI4-F1
#
_entry.id   AF-A0A1B9AQI4-F1
#
_cell.length_a   1.000
_cell.length_b   1.000
_cell.length_c   1.000
_cell.angle_alpha   90.00
_cell.angle_beta   90.00
_cell.angle_gamma   90.00
#
_symmetry.space_group_name_H-M   'P 1'
#
loop_
_entity.id
_entity.type
_entity.pdbx_description
1 polymer ?
#
loop_
_entity_poly.entity_id
_entity_poly.type
_entity_poly.pdbx_seq_one_letter_code
_entity_poly.pdbx_strand_id
1 'polypeptide(L)'
;MNILNKKVFTSISVIYVVLVIASFFIWAFSVQEPDGTLDVMKYIDILLLYIILGFFGVILAGISFAALKEETAKIGKRTIISGLFIGFTFLVWRTLMNFY
;
A
#
# COMPACT_ATOMS: atom_id res chain seq x y z
N MET A 1 7.48 2.17 -25.07
CA MET A 1 6.37 1.19 -25.01
C MET A 1 5.53 1.53 -23.78
N ASN A 2 4.42 2.23 -24.00
CA ASN A 2 3.59 2.81 -22.94
C ASN A 2 2.44 1.86 -22.62
N ILE A 3 2.19 1.58 -21.34
CA ILE A 3 1.37 0.41 -20.94
C ILE A 3 0.04 0.84 -20.29
N LEU A 4 -0.01 1.95 -19.54
CA LEU A 4 -1.23 2.35 -18.81
C LEU A 4 -1.48 3.86 -18.83
N ASN A 5 -2.75 4.26 -18.80
CA ASN A 5 -3.17 5.66 -18.67
C ASN A 5 -2.99 6.15 -17.23
N LYS A 6 -2.28 7.28 -17.05
CA LYS A 6 -1.94 7.87 -15.74
C LYS A 6 -3.19 8.16 -14.90
N LYS A 7 -4.23 8.74 -15.50
CA LYS A 7 -5.46 9.12 -14.79
C LYS A 7 -6.20 7.90 -14.24
N VAL A 8 -6.32 6.85 -15.05
CA VAL A 8 -6.98 5.60 -14.68
C VAL A 8 -6.21 4.90 -13.56
N PHE A 9 -4.89 4.79 -13.69
CA PHE A 9 -4.05 4.16 -12.67
C PHE A 9 -4.10 4.91 -11.33
N THR A 10 -4.02 6.24 -11.36
CA THR A 10 -4.12 7.05 -10.14
C THR A 10 -5.49 6.90 -9.49
N SER A 11 -6.58 6.90 -10.26
CA SER A 11 -7.92 6.61 -9.71
C SER A 11 -7.99 5.23 -9.05
N ILE A 12 -7.52 4.19 -9.72
CA ILE A 12 -7.51 2.82 -9.16
C ILE A 12 -6.66 2.78 -7.87
N SER A 13 -5.49 3.41 -7.88
CA SER A 13 -4.59 3.45 -6.73
C SER A 13 -5.24 4.13 -5.52
N VAL A 14 -5.89 5.28 -5.74
CA VAL A 14 -6.60 6.00 -4.68
C VAL A 14 -7.78 5.19 -4.16
N ILE A 15 -8.60 4.61 -5.04
CA ILE A 15 -9.74 3.76 -4.65
C ILE A 15 -9.25 2.57 -3.83
N TYR A 16 -8.18 1.90 -4.28
CA TYR A 16 -7.57 0.79 -3.56
C TYR A 16 -7.13 1.19 -2.15
N VAL A 17 -6.37 2.28 -2.02
CA VAL A 17 -5.88 2.75 -0.71
C VAL A 17 -7.05 3.10 0.22
N VAL A 18 -8.06 3.80 -0.29
CA VAL A 18 -9.26 4.16 0.49
C VAL A 18 -10.02 2.91 0.95
N LEU A 19 -10.20 1.91 0.08
CA LEU A 19 -10.89 0.67 0.44
C LEU A 19 -10.12 -0.15 1.48
N VAL A 20 -8.80 -0.26 1.34
CA VAL A 20 -7.95 -0.97 2.32
C VAL A 20 -8.01 -0.27 3.69
N ILE A 21 -7.90 1.05 3.72
CA ILE A 21 -7.96 1.81 4.98
C ILE A 21 -9.36 1.71 5.61
N ALA A 22 -10.42 1.93 4.82
CA ALA A 22 -11.79 1.87 5.33
C ALA A 22 -12.13 0.46 5.85
N SER A 23 -11.77 -0.58 5.10
CA SER A 23 -11.99 -1.96 5.54
C SER A 23 -11.19 -2.33 6.78
N PHE A 24 -9.95 -1.82 6.93
CA PHE A 24 -9.16 -2.00 8.15
C PHE A 24 -9.87 -1.41 9.37
N PHE A 25 -10.37 -0.18 9.28
CA PHE A 25 -11.10 0.44 10.40
C PHE A 25 -12.42 -0.27 10.69
N ILE A 26 -13.20 -0.60 9.66
CA ILE A 26 -14.45 -1.36 9.83
C ILE A 26 -14.18 -2.68 10.55
N TRP A 27 -13.14 -3.41 10.13
CA TRP A 27 -12.74 -4.65 10.77
C TRP A 27 -12.28 -4.42 12.21
N ALA A 28 -11.39 -3.45 12.46
CA ALA A 28 -10.85 -3.15 13.79
C ALA A 28 -11.97 -2.82 14.79
N PHE A 29 -12.96 -2.00 14.39
CA PHE A 29 -14.11 -1.70 15.24
C PHE A 29 -15.04 -2.91 15.45
N SER A 30 -15.09 -3.86 14.51
CA SER A 30 -15.93 -5.05 14.64
C SER A 30 -15.36 -6.10 15.61
N VAL A 31 -14.03 -6.12 15.80
CA VAL A 31 -13.34 -7.08 16.67
C VAL A 31 -12.82 -6.46 17.96
N GLN A 32 -13.08 -5.17 18.16
CA GLN A 32 -12.69 -4.43 19.36
C GLN A 32 -13.34 -5.04 20.60
N GLU A 33 -12.56 -5.20 21.66
CA GLU A 33 -13.04 -5.65 22.95
C GLU A 33 -13.82 -4.53 23.68
N PRO A 34 -14.63 -4.86 24.70
CA PRO A 34 -15.45 -3.87 25.40
C PRO A 34 -14.66 -2.72 26.04
N ASP A 35 -13.38 -2.93 26.34
CA ASP A 35 -12.45 -1.95 26.89
C ASP A 35 -11.80 -1.06 25.81
N GLY A 36 -12.16 -1.28 24.54
CA GLY A 36 -11.61 -0.55 23.41
C GLY A 36 -10.27 -1.12 22.91
N THR A 37 -9.77 -2.21 23.47
CA THR A 37 -8.51 -2.84 23.04
C THR A 37 -8.75 -3.86 21.93
N LEU A 38 -7.67 -4.28 21.28
CA LEU A 38 -7.70 -5.27 20.21
C LEU A 38 -6.66 -6.33 20.52
N ASP A 39 -7.09 -7.59 20.63
CA ASP A 39 -6.19 -8.73 20.85
C ASP A 39 -5.36 -9.01 19.58
N VAL A 40 -4.17 -8.42 19.56
CA VAL A 40 -3.21 -8.54 18.45
C VAL A 40 -2.78 -9.99 18.23
N MET A 41 -2.68 -10.80 19.28
CA MET A 41 -2.21 -12.19 19.18
C MET A 41 -3.29 -13.08 18.56
N LYS A 42 -4.56 -12.84 18.89
CA LYS A 42 -5.70 -13.55 18.32
C LYS A 42 -5.92 -13.24 16.84
N TYR A 43 -5.60 -12.01 16.40
CA TYR A 43 -5.87 -11.53 15.05
C TYR A 43 -4.61 -11.31 14.20
N ILE A 44 -3.49 -11.93 14.57
CA ILE A 44 -2.20 -11.69 13.93
C ILE A 44 -2.21 -11.97 12.43
N ASP A 45 -2.90 -13.02 11.98
CA ASP A 45 -2.99 -13.37 10.56
C ASP A 45 -3.73 -12.29 9.74
N ILE A 46 -4.81 -11.74 10.31
CA ILE A 46 -5.59 -10.69 9.67
C ILE A 46 -4.82 -9.37 9.67
N LEU A 47 -4.12 -9.04 10.76
CA LEU A 47 -3.23 -7.89 10.82
C LEU A 47 -2.11 -8.00 9.78
N LEU A 48 -1.52 -9.18 9.62
CA LEU A 48 -0.48 -9.44 8.63
C LEU A 48 -1.00 -9.28 7.20
N LEU A 49 -2.23 -9.71 6.94
CA LEU A 49 -2.91 -9.47 5.66
C LEU A 49 -3.10 -7.96 5.39
N TYR A 50 -3.55 -7.18 6.38
CA TYR A 50 -3.67 -5.73 6.21
C TYR A 50 -2.33 -5.03 6.03
N ILE A 51 -1.27 -5.51 6.67
CA ILE A 51 0.10 -5.01 6.44
C ILE A 51 0.52 -5.26 4.99
N ILE A 52 0.27 -6.45 4.44
CA ILE A 52 0.57 -6.77 3.03
C ILE A 52 -0.25 -5.88 2.08
N LEU A 53 -1.55 -5.74 2.33
CA LEU A 53 -2.43 -4.89 1.52
C LEU A 53 -2.01 -3.42 1.57
N GLY A 54 -1.66 -2.92 2.76
CA GLY A 54 -1.13 -1.58 2.96
C GLY A 54 0.20 -1.37 2.23
N PHE A 55 1.07 -2.38 2.23
CA PHE A 55 2.33 -2.36 1.50
C PHE A 55 2.13 -2.21 -0.03
N PHE A 56 1.17 -2.94 -0.61
CA PHE A 56 0.77 -2.70 -2.00
C PHE A 56 0.23 -1.28 -2.21
N GLY A 57 -0.50 -0.73 -1.24
CA GLY A 57 -0.94 0.66 -1.25
C GLY A 57 0.21 1.66 -1.32
N VAL A 58 1.29 1.43 -0.55
CA VAL A 58 2.51 2.25 -0.59
C VAL A 58 3.19 2.17 -1.96
N ILE A 59 3.28 0.97 -2.56
CA ILE A 59 3.83 0.81 -3.91
C ILE A 59 2.99 1.61 -4.92
N LEU A 60 1.67 1.45 -4.91
CA LEU A 60 0.76 2.15 -5.83
C LEU A 60 0.83 3.67 -5.66
N ALA A 61 0.92 4.16 -4.43
CA ALA A 61 1.13 5.57 -4.13
C ALA A 61 2.50 6.06 -4.64
N GLY A 62 3.57 5.28 -4.45
CA GLY A 62 4.90 5.57 -4.98
C GLY A 62 4.94 5.65 -6.51
N ILE A 63 4.28 4.72 -7.20
CA ILE A 63 4.13 4.76 -8.67
C ILE A 63 3.35 6.01 -9.07
N SER A 64 2.25 6.31 -8.39
CA SER A 64 1.43 7.50 -8.68
C SER A 64 2.21 8.80 -8.49
N PHE A 65 3.02 8.89 -7.42
CA PHE A 65 3.87 10.04 -7.15
C PHE A 65 5.00 10.17 -8.16
N ALA A 66 5.65 9.07 -8.54
CA ALA A 66 6.66 9.07 -9.60
C ALA A 66 6.04 9.46 -10.95
N ALA A 67 4.80 9.04 -11.23
CA ALA A 67 4.09 9.39 -12.45
C ALA A 67 3.80 10.89 -12.55
N LEU A 68 3.73 11.64 -11.43
CA LEU A 68 3.57 13.10 -11.46
C LEU A 68 4.74 13.81 -12.16
N LYS A 69 5.94 13.24 -12.10
CA LYS A 69 7.14 13.77 -12.78
C LYS A 69 7.18 13.46 -14.27
N GLU A 70 6.33 12.55 -14.77
CA GLU A 70 6.21 12.30 -16.21
C GLU A 70 5.26 13.33 -16.85
N GLU A 71 5.77 14.04 -17.85
CA GLU A 71 4.99 14.97 -18.70
C GLU A 71 4.01 14.23 -19.61
N THR A 72 4.26 12.95 -19.88
CA THR A 72 3.39 12.12 -20.71
C THR A 72 2.15 11.65 -19.96
N ALA A 73 0.99 11.63 -20.65
CA ALA A 73 -0.28 11.14 -20.10
C ALA A 73 -0.33 9.63 -19.79
N LYS A 74 0.76 8.90 -20.05
CA LYS A 74 0.87 7.44 -19.85
C LYS A 74 2.03 7.14 -18.90
N ILE A 75 1.86 6.09 -18.10
CA ILE A 75 2.87 5.62 -17.15
C ILE A 75 3.93 4.79 -17.87
N GLY A 76 5.18 5.21 -17.77
CA GLY A 76 6.33 4.47 -18.27
C GLY A 76 6.71 3.27 -17.40
N LYS A 77 7.36 2.25 -17.99
CA LYS A 77 7.92 1.11 -17.23
C LYS A 77 8.87 1.57 -16.11
N ARG A 78 9.64 2.65 -16.35
CA ARG A 78 10.58 3.23 -15.37
C ARG A 78 9.88 3.71 -14.10
N THR A 79 8.69 4.27 -14.23
CA THR A 79 7.84 4.76 -13.12
C THR A 79 7.27 3.62 -12.28
N ILE A 80 6.92 2.50 -12.93
CA ILE A 80 6.49 1.29 -12.23
C ILE A 80 7.67 0.71 -11.43
N ILE A 81 8.84 0.63 -12.07
CA ILE A 81 10.07 0.13 -11.44
C ILE A 81 10.46 1.00 -10.25
N SER A 82 10.37 2.33 -10.35
CA SER A 82 10.70 3.22 -9.23
C SER A 82 9.73 3.07 -8.06
N GLY A 83 8.43 2.92 -8.31
CA GLY A 83 7.47 2.63 -7.23
C GLY A 83 7.68 1.25 -6.59
N LEU A 84 8.02 0.23 -7.40
CA LEU A 84 8.45 -1.08 -6.87
C LEU A 84 9.72 -0.97 -6.04
N PHE A 85 10.68 -0.14 -6.47
CA PHE A 85 11.94 0.08 -5.75
C PHE A 85 11.70 0.75 -4.40
N ILE A 86 10.78 1.71 -4.32
CA ILE A 86 10.36 2.33 -3.05
C ILE A 86 9.76 1.26 -2.12
N GLY A 87 8.84 0.43 -2.62
CA GLY A 87 8.30 -0.68 -1.84
C GLY A 87 9.39 -1.66 -1.38
N PHE A 88 10.27 -2.08 -2.29
CA PHE A 88 11.34 -3.02 -1.96
C PHE A 88 12.32 -2.44 -0.92
N THR A 89 12.68 -1.17 -1.05
CA THR A 89 13.51 -0.45 -0.06
C THR A 89 12.84 -0.46 1.31
N PHE A 90 11.52 -0.27 1.36
CA PHE A 90 10.77 -0.31 2.61
C PHE A 90 10.75 -1.72 3.24
N LEU A 91 10.62 -2.79 2.44
CA LEU A 91 10.73 -4.18 2.93
C LEU A 91 12.14 -4.50 3.45
N VAL A 92 13.17 -4.12 2.70
CA VAL A 92 14.57 -4.33 3.08
C VAL A 92 14.90 -3.56 4.36
N TRP A 93 14.47 -2.31 4.47
CA TRP A 93 14.59 -1.52 5.69
C TRP A 93 13.91 -2.19 6.88
N ARG A 94 12.65 -2.61 6.71
CA ARG A 94 11.86 -3.25 7.79
C ARG A 94 12.48 -4.55 8.27
N THR A 95 13.01 -5.35 7.34
CA THR A 95 13.69 -6.61 7.67
C THR A 95 15.02 -6.35 8.36
N LEU A 96 15.83 -5.41 7.89
CA LEU A 96 17.08 -5.01 8.56
C LEU A 96 16.85 -4.52 9.99
N MET A 97 15.77 -3.77 10.26
CA MET A 97 15.40 -3.35 11.62
C MET A 97 14.93 -4.49 12.54
N ASN A 98 14.56 -5.67 12.01
CA ASN A 98 14.24 -6.84 12.85
C ASN A 98 15.48 -7.67 13.19
N PHE A 99 16.62 -7.44 12.52
CA PHE A 99 17.87 -8.16 12.76
C PHE A 99 18.85 -7.41 13.69
N TYR A 100 18.44 -6.27 14.25
CA TYR A 100 19.17 -5.46 15.23
C TYR A 100 18.30 -5.26 16.48
#